data_AF-A0A9W3SZR7-F1
#
_entry.id   AF-A0A9W3SZR7-F1
#
_cell.length_a   1.000
_cell.length_b   1.000
_cell.length_c   1.000
_cell.angle_alpha   90.00
_cell.angle_beta   90.00
_cell.angle_gamma   90.00
#
_symmetry.space_group_name_H-M   'P 1'
#
loop_
_entity.id
_entity.type
_entity.pdbx_description
1 polymer ?
#
loop_
_entity_poly.entity_id
_entity_poly.type
_entity_poly.pdbx_seq_one_letter_code
_entity_poly.pdbx_strand_id
1 'polypeptide(L)'
;MTKQNLALMYGEQNYSSVAIEYLSNINSTVLNNYKSLFIEARERYKLKEFDIALERIERGICVCQSIQNVEYLHHFYILQALVTNVPAIKLECLIYNALEYFEKEGLMEYKIEYTELLADVFYSEDNLSMACKYFKDANKIKNIVVGKVDIQ
;
A
#
# COMPACT_ATOMS: atom_id res chain seq x y z
N MET A 1 1.46 21.45 -10.01
CA MET A 1 1.07 20.04 -9.75
C MET A 1 2.23 19.16 -10.19
N THR A 2 2.80 18.35 -9.30
CA THR A 2 3.97 17.50 -9.62
C THR A 2 3.54 16.26 -10.40
N LYS A 3 4.42 15.71 -11.26
CA LYS A 3 4.13 14.48 -12.04
C LYS A 3 3.77 13.28 -11.15
N GLN A 4 4.28 13.23 -9.91
CA GLN A 4 3.91 12.24 -8.91
C GLN A 4 2.44 12.33 -8.50
N ASN A 5 1.89 13.53 -8.32
CA ASN A 5 0.49 13.71 -7.98
C ASN A 5 -0.42 13.33 -9.16
N LEU A 6 0.02 13.59 -10.39
CA LEU A 6 -0.69 13.12 -11.60
C LEU A 6 -0.67 11.59 -11.71
N ALA A 7 0.46 10.94 -11.45
CA ALA A 7 0.54 9.47 -11.44
C ALA A 7 -0.32 8.84 -10.34
N LEU A 8 -0.40 9.47 -9.17
CA LEU A 8 -1.32 9.09 -8.09
C LEU A 8 -2.78 9.19 -8.55
N MET A 9 -3.16 10.34 -9.13
CA MET A 9 -4.51 10.58 -9.66
C MET A 9 -4.89 9.60 -10.79
N TYR A 10 -3.96 9.25 -11.69
CA TYR A 10 -4.23 8.27 -12.75
C TYR A 10 -4.32 6.84 -12.22
N GLY A 11 -3.52 6.48 -11.22
CA GLY A 11 -3.60 5.17 -10.53
C GLY A 11 -4.90 4.99 -9.74
N GLU A 12 -5.44 6.06 -9.16
CA GLU A 12 -6.76 6.10 -8.51
C GLU A 12 -7.92 5.95 -9.52
N GLN A 13 -7.70 6.36 -10.78
CA GLN A 13 -8.68 6.23 -11.87
C GLN A 13 -8.57 4.94 -12.68
N ASN A 14 -7.79 3.94 -12.21
CA ASN A 14 -7.51 2.69 -12.93
C ASN A 14 -6.84 2.85 -14.31
N TYR A 15 -6.18 3.97 -14.58
CA TYR A 15 -5.33 4.15 -15.77
C TYR A 15 -3.89 3.70 -15.49
N SER A 16 -3.73 2.45 -15.05
CA SER A 16 -2.45 1.91 -14.57
C SER A 16 -1.35 1.96 -15.63
N SER A 17 -1.65 1.71 -16.91
CA SER A 17 -0.67 1.77 -18.00
C SER A 17 -0.08 3.17 -18.21
N VAL A 18 -0.91 4.20 -18.17
CA VAL A 18 -0.48 5.60 -18.30
C VAL A 18 0.32 6.03 -17.07
N ALA A 19 -0.12 5.65 -15.87
CA ALA A 19 0.63 5.92 -14.65
C ALA A 19 2.03 5.28 -14.68
N ILE A 20 2.15 4.03 -15.13
CA ILE A 20 3.42 3.32 -15.27
C ILE A 20 4.35 4.02 -16.27
N GLU A 21 3.85 4.53 -17.40
CA GLU A 21 4.69 5.24 -18.37
C GLU A 21 5.33 6.50 -17.75
N TYR A 22 4.54 7.31 -17.04
CA TYR A 22 5.06 8.49 -16.34
C TYR A 22 6.04 8.13 -15.23
N LEU A 23 5.74 7.11 -14.43
CA LEU A 23 6.58 6.69 -13.30
C LEU A 23 7.88 6.01 -13.75
N SER A 24 7.84 5.20 -14.80
CA SER A 24 9.02 4.54 -15.38
C SER A 24 10.02 5.59 -15.88
N ASN A 25 9.52 6.64 -16.54
CA ASN A 25 10.35 7.77 -16.94
C ASN A 25 10.98 8.48 -15.73
N ILE A 26 10.22 8.72 -14.65
CA ILE A 26 10.77 9.32 -13.41
C ILE A 26 11.83 8.39 -12.80
N ASN A 27 11.55 7.10 -12.65
CA ASN A 27 12.46 6.13 -12.04
C ASN A 27 13.71 5.85 -12.87
N SER A 28 13.67 6.12 -14.18
CA SER A 28 14.85 6.11 -15.06
C SER A 28 15.77 7.34 -14.86
N THR A 29 15.21 8.47 -14.41
CA THR A 29 15.93 9.74 -14.22
C THR A 29 16.36 9.99 -12.78
N VAL A 30 15.57 9.52 -11.81
CA VAL A 30 15.82 9.68 -10.37
C VAL A 30 15.80 8.29 -9.73
N LEU A 31 17.00 7.70 -9.62
CA LEU A 31 17.17 6.29 -9.23
C LEU A 31 16.62 5.93 -7.83
N ASN A 32 16.50 6.93 -6.93
CA ASN A 32 16.21 6.74 -5.50
C ASN A 32 14.86 7.33 -5.06
N ASN A 33 13.93 7.55 -5.99
CA ASN A 33 12.61 8.05 -5.63
C ASN A 33 11.72 6.90 -5.12
N TYR A 34 11.87 6.54 -3.85
CA TYR A 34 11.13 5.43 -3.23
C TYR A 34 9.60 5.56 -3.36
N LYS A 35 9.05 6.78 -3.34
CA LYS A 35 7.61 7.00 -3.56
C LYS A 35 7.19 6.61 -4.97
N SER A 36 7.98 6.99 -5.97
CA SER A 36 7.74 6.64 -7.37
C SER A 36 7.90 5.13 -7.62
N LEU A 37 8.89 4.49 -6.98
CA LEU A 37 9.06 3.04 -7.01
C LEU A 37 7.85 2.31 -6.41
N PHE A 38 7.33 2.79 -5.28
CA PHE A 38 6.17 2.20 -4.63
C PHE A 38 4.92 2.27 -5.51
N ILE A 39 4.61 3.46 -6.06
CA ILE A 39 3.43 3.62 -6.91
C ILE A 39 3.56 2.75 -8.17
N GLU A 40 4.74 2.73 -8.82
CA GLU A 40 4.95 1.89 -10.02
C GLU A 40 4.75 0.41 -9.69
N ALA A 41 5.34 -0.08 -8.61
CA ALA A 41 5.16 -1.46 -8.17
C ALA A 41 3.69 -1.82 -7.93
N ARG A 42 2.94 -0.91 -7.30
CA ARG A 42 1.51 -1.11 -7.01
C ARG A 42 0.68 -1.19 -8.30
N GLU A 43 0.94 -0.32 -9.26
CA GLU A 43 0.23 -0.35 -10.55
C GLU A 43 0.61 -1.60 -11.38
N ARG A 44 1.88 -2.03 -11.35
CA ARG A 44 2.33 -3.27 -11.99
C ARG A 44 1.70 -4.51 -11.35
N TYR A 45 1.55 -4.53 -10.03
CA TYR A 45 0.81 -5.57 -9.32
C TYR A 45 -0.63 -5.68 -9.82
N LYS A 46 -1.35 -4.56 -10.00
CA LYS A 46 -2.71 -4.55 -10.57
C LYS A 46 -2.77 -5.15 -11.98
N LEU A 47 -1.73 -4.93 -12.79
CA LEU A 47 -1.59 -5.50 -14.14
C LEU A 47 -1.06 -6.95 -14.16
N LYS A 48 -0.82 -7.56 -12.98
CA LYS A 48 -0.24 -8.90 -12.81
C LYS A 48 1.19 -9.04 -13.36
N GLU A 49 1.91 -7.93 -13.47
CA GLU A 49 3.32 -7.89 -13.87
C GLU A 49 4.24 -8.12 -12.66
N PHE A 50 4.11 -9.31 -12.05
CA PHE A 50 4.68 -9.59 -10.73
C PHE A 50 6.21 -9.49 -10.68
N ASP A 51 6.92 -9.98 -11.71
CA ASP A 51 8.39 -9.94 -11.76
C ASP A 51 8.92 -8.49 -11.74
N ILE A 52 8.27 -7.61 -12.51
CA ILE A 52 8.67 -6.20 -12.59
C ILE A 52 8.25 -5.46 -11.31
N ALA A 53 7.08 -5.80 -10.74
CA ALA A 53 6.67 -5.25 -9.45
C ALA A 53 7.68 -5.61 -8.35
N LEU A 54 8.17 -6.85 -8.30
CA LEU A 54 9.16 -7.29 -7.31
C LEU A 54 10.48 -6.53 -7.44
N GLU A 55 11.02 -6.36 -8.65
CA GLU A 55 12.26 -5.60 -8.83
C GLU A 55 12.13 -4.14 -8.34
N ARG A 56 10.97 -3.51 -8.56
CA ARG A 56 10.72 -2.14 -8.08
C ARG A 56 10.59 -2.10 -6.55
N ILE A 57 9.96 -3.10 -5.97
CA ILE A 57 9.82 -3.26 -4.51
C ILE A 57 11.18 -3.45 -3.86
N GLU A 58 12.03 -4.34 -4.37
CA GLU A 58 13.35 -4.61 -3.81
C GLU A 58 14.23 -3.36 -3.82
N ARG A 59 14.23 -2.62 -4.94
CA ARG A 59 14.92 -1.33 -5.02
C ARG A 59 14.36 -0.31 -4.04
N GLY A 60 13.04 -0.22 -3.92
CA GLY A 60 12.36 0.65 -2.97
C GLY A 60 12.76 0.35 -1.52
N ILE A 61 12.79 -0.93 -1.14
CA ILE A 61 13.23 -1.39 0.17
C ILE A 61 14.69 -0.99 0.43
N CYS A 62 15.60 -1.25 -0.52
CA CYS A 62 17.01 -0.86 -0.37
C CYS A 62 17.18 0.65 -0.14
N VAL A 63 16.46 1.48 -0.91
CA VAL A 63 16.46 2.93 -0.73
C VAL A 63 15.92 3.31 0.65
N CYS A 64 14.75 2.80 1.05
CA CYS A 64 14.12 3.11 2.34
C CYS A 64 14.98 2.66 3.54
N GLN A 65 15.65 1.51 3.46
CA GLN A 65 16.61 1.06 4.47
C GLN A 65 17.79 2.04 4.60
N SER A 66 18.33 2.52 3.48
CA SER A 66 19.48 3.44 3.48
C SER A 66 19.19 4.79 4.13
N ILE A 67 17.94 5.28 4.01
CA ILE A 67 17.49 6.54 4.60
C ILE A 67 16.68 6.35 5.89
N GLN A 68 16.59 5.11 6.40
CA GLN A 68 15.82 4.74 7.59
C GLN A 68 14.34 5.18 7.54
N ASN A 69 13.72 5.12 6.36
CA ASN A 69 12.30 5.44 6.20
C ASN A 69 11.43 4.23 6.58
N VAL A 70 11.06 4.15 7.85
CA VAL A 70 10.27 3.04 8.43
C VAL A 70 8.86 2.97 7.83
N GLU A 71 8.19 4.11 7.65
CA GLU A 71 6.84 4.21 7.06
C GLU A 71 6.77 3.46 5.72
N TYR A 72 7.66 3.80 4.78
CA TYR A 72 7.65 3.17 3.47
C TYR A 72 8.14 1.73 3.47
N LEU A 73 8.97 1.32 4.43
CA LEU A 73 9.31 -0.11 4.58
C LEU A 73 8.06 -0.95 4.86
N HIS A 74 7.16 -0.48 5.73
CA HIS A 74 5.88 -1.17 5.96
C HIS A 74 5.06 -1.29 4.66
N HIS A 75 4.91 -0.20 3.91
CA HIS A 75 4.20 -0.20 2.63
C HIS A 75 4.80 -1.20 1.64
N PHE A 76 6.13 -1.21 1.49
CA PHE A 76 6.81 -2.13 0.57
C PHE A 76 6.72 -3.59 0.99
N TYR A 77 6.88 -3.93 2.28
CA TYR A 77 6.76 -5.32 2.73
C TYR A 77 5.34 -5.87 2.56
N ILE A 78 4.31 -5.05 2.80
CA ILE A 78 2.92 -5.43 2.53
C ILE A 78 2.72 -5.69 1.04
N LEU A 79 3.19 -4.80 0.16
CA LEU A 79 3.06 -4.98 -1.28
C LEU A 79 3.85 -6.21 -1.78
N GLN A 80 5.04 -6.47 -1.22
CA GLN A 80 5.82 -7.68 -1.52
C GLN A 80 5.05 -8.95 -1.17
N ALA A 81 4.40 -8.97 -0.01
CA ALA A 81 3.58 -10.09 0.45
C ALA A 81 2.39 -10.35 -0.48
N LEU A 82 1.74 -9.29 -0.99
CA LEU A 82 0.68 -9.41 -2.00
C LEU A 82 1.21 -9.98 -3.32
N VAL A 83 2.31 -9.44 -3.84
CA VAL A 83 2.89 -9.89 -5.12
C VAL A 83 3.37 -11.34 -5.06
N THR A 84 3.92 -11.76 -3.91
CA THR A 84 4.36 -13.15 -3.67
C THR A 84 3.22 -14.08 -3.23
N ASN A 85 1.99 -13.57 -3.16
CA ASN A 85 0.78 -14.31 -2.80
C ASN A 85 0.94 -15.14 -1.51
N VAL A 86 1.49 -14.51 -0.46
CA VAL A 86 1.58 -15.18 0.85
C VAL A 86 0.18 -15.38 1.45
N PRO A 87 -0.03 -16.43 2.27
CA PRO A 87 -1.32 -16.64 2.93
C PRO A 87 -1.76 -15.45 3.77
N ALA A 88 -3.07 -15.20 3.84
CA ALA A 88 -3.67 -14.08 4.57
C ALA A 88 -3.17 -13.96 6.01
N ILE A 89 -2.98 -15.09 6.71
CA ILE A 89 -2.46 -15.14 8.09
C ILE A 89 -1.05 -14.55 8.18
N LYS A 90 -0.18 -14.79 7.19
CA LYS A 90 1.17 -14.20 7.17
C LYS A 90 1.12 -12.71 6.85
N LEU A 91 0.24 -12.32 5.93
CA LEU A 91 0.00 -10.92 5.59
C LEU A 91 -0.54 -10.14 6.80
N GLU A 92 -1.45 -10.73 7.57
CA GLU A 92 -2.01 -10.20 8.81
C GLU A 92 -0.92 -9.85 9.82
N CYS A 93 0.09 -10.70 10.02
CA CYS A 93 1.22 -10.39 10.90
C CYS A 93 2.02 -9.16 10.44
N LEU A 94 2.26 -9.03 9.12
CA LEU A 94 2.97 -7.87 8.57
C LEU A 94 2.16 -6.58 8.73
N ILE A 95 0.86 -6.66 8.42
CA ILE A 95 -0.05 -5.53 8.53
C ILE A 95 -0.23 -5.11 9.98
N TYR A 96 -0.32 -6.05 10.94
CA TYR A 96 -0.42 -5.70 12.36
C TYR A 96 0.74 -4.81 12.83
N ASN A 97 1.99 -5.16 12.48
CA ASN A 97 3.17 -4.35 12.79
C ASN A 97 3.10 -2.96 12.14
N ALA A 98 2.61 -2.89 10.90
CA ALA A 98 2.42 -1.62 10.20
C ALA A 98 1.33 -0.75 10.85
N LEU A 99 0.21 -1.36 11.26
CA LEU A 99 -0.90 -0.66 11.91
C LEU A 99 -0.47 -0.03 13.25
N GLU A 100 0.37 -0.73 14.03
CA GLU A 100 0.92 -0.18 15.27
C GLU A 100 1.81 1.05 15.00
N TYR A 101 2.63 0.99 13.94
CA TYR A 101 3.45 2.12 13.52
C TYR A 101 2.57 3.30 13.05
N PHE A 102 1.64 3.07 12.13
CA PHE A 102 0.77 4.12 11.59
C PHE A 102 -0.12 4.76 12.67
N GLU A 103 -0.53 4.02 13.69
CA GLU A 103 -1.26 4.58 14.83
C GLU A 103 -0.42 5.56 15.64
N LYS A 104 0.84 5.20 15.94
CA LYS A 104 1.77 6.06 16.68
C LYS A 104 2.07 7.35 15.92
N GLU A 105 2.21 7.26 14.60
CA GLU A 105 2.48 8.41 13.73
C GLU A 105 1.21 9.20 13.32
N GLY A 106 0.02 8.76 13.76
CA GLY A 106 -1.25 9.44 13.45
C GLY A 106 -1.76 9.27 12.01
N LEU A 107 -1.21 8.31 11.26
CA LEU A 107 -1.51 8.02 9.85
C LEU A 107 -2.74 7.11 9.71
N MET A 108 -3.90 7.62 10.14
CA MET A 108 -5.14 6.84 10.24
C MET A 108 -5.68 6.36 8.87
N GLU A 109 -5.42 7.09 7.79
CA GLU A 109 -5.77 6.69 6.42
C GLU A 109 -5.20 5.32 6.05
N TYR A 110 -3.92 5.08 6.33
CA TYR A 110 -3.26 3.81 6.07
C TYR A 110 -3.76 2.70 6.99
N LYS A 111 -4.21 3.03 8.20
CA LYS A 111 -4.87 2.03 9.05
C LYS A 111 -6.15 1.52 8.40
N ILE A 112 -6.95 2.43 7.85
CA ILE A 112 -8.19 2.06 7.15
C ILE A 112 -7.84 1.22 5.91
N GLU A 113 -6.97 1.73 5.05
CA GLU A 113 -6.59 1.06 3.78
C GLU A 113 -6.11 -0.38 4.02
N TYR A 114 -5.19 -0.58 4.97
CA TYR A 114 -4.64 -1.91 5.21
C TYR A 114 -5.57 -2.86 5.98
N THR A 115 -6.50 -2.31 6.76
CA THR A 115 -7.56 -3.12 7.38
C THR A 115 -8.56 -3.60 6.33
N GLU A 116 -8.90 -2.76 5.34
CA GLU A 116 -9.75 -3.17 4.21
C GLU A 116 -9.05 -4.18 3.31
N LEU A 117 -7.76 -3.98 3.03
CA LEU A 117 -6.95 -4.96 2.29
C LEU A 117 -6.98 -6.34 2.94
N LEU A 118 -6.84 -6.43 4.28
CA LEU A 118 -6.95 -7.72 4.97
C LEU A 118 -8.32 -8.35 4.78
N ALA A 119 -9.39 -7.56 4.83
CA ALA A 119 -10.73 -8.05 4.62
C ALA A 119 -10.89 -8.67 3.23
N ASP A 120 -10.39 -7.99 2.19
CA ASP A 120 -10.41 -8.47 0.81
C ASP A 120 -9.59 -9.76 0.63
N VAL A 121 -8.39 -9.82 1.20
CA VAL A 121 -7.52 -11.00 1.09
C VAL A 121 -8.14 -12.20 1.81
N PHE A 122 -8.65 -12.05 3.03
CA PHE A 122 -9.35 -13.14 3.73
C PHE A 122 -10.63 -13.57 3.00
N TYR A 123 -11.34 -12.64 2.36
CA TYR A 123 -12.51 -12.98 1.54
C TYR A 123 -12.11 -13.82 0.32
N SER A 124 -10.99 -13.47 -0.33
CA SER A 124 -10.48 -14.23 -1.49
C SER A 124 -10.03 -15.66 -1.13
N GLU A 125 -9.66 -15.90 0.13
CA GLU A 125 -9.32 -17.22 0.69
C GLU A 125 -10.54 -17.96 1.29
N ASP A 126 -11.77 -17.49 1.06
CA ASP A 126 -13.03 -18.05 1.59
C ASP A 126 -13.12 -18.05 3.14
N ASN A 127 -12.28 -17.25 3.80
CA ASN A 127 -12.34 -17.04 5.24
C ASN A 127 -13.27 -15.88 5.59
N LEU A 128 -14.57 -16.10 5.36
CA LEU A 128 -15.62 -15.08 5.51
C LEU A 128 -15.71 -14.49 6.93
N SER A 129 -15.40 -15.30 7.95
CA SER A 129 -15.40 -14.84 9.35
C SER A 129 -14.37 -13.73 9.59
N MET A 130 -13.13 -13.96 9.14
CA MET A 130 -12.06 -12.96 9.27
C MET A 130 -12.29 -11.77 8.36
N ALA A 131 -12.79 -11.99 7.13
CA ALA A 131 -13.16 -10.90 6.23
C ALA A 131 -14.20 -9.96 6.86
N CYS A 132 -15.30 -10.50 7.39
CA CYS A 132 -16.35 -9.73 8.06
C CYS A 132 -15.81 -8.96 9.28
N LYS A 133 -14.94 -9.59 10.07
CA LYS A 133 -14.28 -8.94 11.21
C LYS A 133 -13.50 -7.70 10.74
N TYR A 134 -12.65 -7.85 9.73
CA TYR A 134 -11.81 -6.75 9.25
C TYR A 134 -12.60 -5.64 8.57
N PHE A 135 -13.64 -5.94 7.78
CA PHE A 135 -14.55 -4.90 7.26
C PHE A 135 -15.24 -4.12 8.39
N LYS A 136 -15.69 -4.80 9.44
CA LYS A 136 -16.30 -4.14 10.60
C LYS A 136 -15.30 -3.23 11.32
N ASP A 137 -14.06 -3.67 11.47
CA ASP A 137 -13.03 -2.88 12.14
C ASP A 137 -12.61 -1.66 11.31
N ALA A 138 -12.45 -1.80 9.99
CA ALA A 138 -12.22 -0.67 9.09
C ALA A 138 -13.33 0.39 9.20
N ASN A 139 -14.60 -0.05 9.20
CA ASN A 139 -15.75 0.85 9.36
C ASN A 139 -15.77 1.59 10.71
N LYS A 140 -15.36 0.93 11.81
CA LYS A 140 -15.21 1.62 13.11
C LYS A 140 -14.14 2.69 13.05
N ILE A 141 -12.98 2.40 12.45
CA ILE A 141 -11.89 3.36 12.31
C ILE A 141 -12.37 4.57 11.49
N LYS A 142 -13.06 4.34 10.35
CA LYS A 142 -13.66 5.41 9.54
C LYS A 142 -14.60 6.30 10.36
N ASN A 143 -15.51 5.72 11.13
CA ASN A 143 -16.45 6.49 11.96
C ASN A 143 -15.74 7.33 13.04
N ILE A 144 -14.65 6.82 13.62
CA ILE A 144 -13.83 7.58 14.59
C ILE A 144 -13.14 8.76 13.90
N VAL A 145 -12.60 8.55 12.70
CA VAL A 145 -11.92 9.62 11.94
C VAL A 145 -12.93 10.70 11.53
N VAL A 146 -14.08 10.33 10.97
CA VAL A 146 -15.13 11.27 10.55
C VAL A 146 -15.71 12.02 11.74
N GLY A 147 -16.05 11.32 12.83
CA GLY A 147 -16.60 11.95 14.04
C GLY A 147 -15.64 12.90 14.77
N LYS A 148 -14.33 12.86 14.48
CA LYS A 148 -13.36 13.84 14.98
C LYS A 148 -13.34 15.14 14.16
N VAL A 149 -13.77 15.10 12.90
CA VAL A 149 -13.81 16.29 12.02
C VAL A 149 -15.00 17.19 12.35
N ASP A 150 -16.10 16.63 12.88
CA ASP A 150 -17.32 17.37 13.21
C ASP A 150 -17.29 18.12 14.56
N ILE A 151 -16.18 18.08 15.31
CA ILE A 151 -16.05 18.69 16.66
C ILE A 151 -14.96 19.79 16.70
N GLN A 152 -14.54 20.34 15.56
CA GLN A 152 -13.65 21.52 15.48
C GLN A 152 -14.37 22.72 14.89
#